data_AF-A0A9P0H1M0-F1
#
_entry.id   AF-A0A9P0H1M0-F1
#
_cell.length_a   1.000
_cell.length_b   1.000
_cell.length_c   1.000
_cell.angle_alpha   90.00
_cell.angle_beta   90.00
_cell.angle_gamma   90.00
#
_symmetry.space_group_name_H-M   'P 1'
#
loop_
_entity.id
_entity.type
_entity.pdbx_description
1 polymer ?
#
loop_
_entity_poly.entity_id
_entity_poly.type
_entity_poly.pdbx_seq_one_letter_code
_entity_poly.pdbx_strand_id
1 'polypeptide(L)'
;MTSGKDAMGEQPIFTCKAHVFHIDPKTKRSWIPASTLAVNVSFFYDSSRSLYRIISVEGTKAVINSTITPSMTFTKTSQKFGQWSDIRANTVYGLGFSSEAELNKFIEKFQEVKEATRSASNKASNGTVITTPVTSANASPVTTRASGGALSDAGPLLDPPSMQPSCTSPAPASTSQDDTGGHHRTPQSSVSQPNDSPKHQSNEGKSPAPGPTSSTEVQLKYENDRLKLALAHSSANAKKWEVELATLKNNNMRLTSALQESTANVDEWKRQLHSYKEENQRLKSKYIELEAAKGGTEAAVELRKELATLRLRVETLEVELKSKEEDLKRVTAGKQPAEDRCKALQQENAELQAGVSLAQAQLETALAAHESQRRVMETLNAQLLVRIQELAGIHREIATALQT
;
A
#
# COMPACT_ATOMS: atom_id res chain seq x y z
N MET A 1 16.00 35.47 8.99
CA MET A 1 15.14 35.22 10.15
C MET A 1 14.55 33.82 10.03
N THR A 2 14.94 32.94 10.96
CA THR A 2 14.24 31.72 11.46
C THR A 2 13.63 30.77 10.42
N SER A 3 14.34 29.72 9.98
CA SER A 3 14.41 28.40 10.62
C SER A 3 13.04 27.75 10.90
N GLY A 4 12.47 27.08 9.90
CA GLY A 4 11.40 26.08 10.04
C GLY A 4 11.98 24.68 9.98
N LYS A 5 12.85 24.35 10.95
CA LYS A 5 13.43 23.02 11.14
C LYS A 5 12.67 22.38 12.30
N ASP A 6 11.54 21.76 12.01
CA ASP A 6 10.85 20.79 12.88
C ASP A 6 9.67 20.16 12.12
N ALA A 7 9.98 19.25 11.18
CA ALA A 7 9.04 18.23 10.74
C ALA A 7 9.84 16.93 10.73
N MET A 8 9.59 16.08 11.72
CA MET A 8 10.12 14.73 11.99
C MET A 8 11.30 14.29 11.10
N GLY A 9 12.46 14.03 11.70
CA GLY A 9 13.71 13.63 11.02
C GLY A 9 13.70 12.30 10.25
N GLU A 10 12.54 11.81 9.82
CA GLU A 10 12.38 10.65 8.96
C GLU A 10 12.29 11.12 7.49
N GLN A 11 13.19 10.65 6.64
CA GLN A 11 13.17 10.98 5.21
C GLN A 11 12.00 10.26 4.50
N PRO A 12 11.30 10.94 3.58
CA PRO A 12 10.24 10.30 2.81
C PRO A 12 10.83 9.27 1.84
N ILE A 13 10.20 8.09 1.78
CA ILE A 13 10.56 6.99 0.87
C ILE A 13 10.24 7.38 -0.58
N PHE A 14 9.12 8.06 -0.76
CA PHE A 14 8.64 8.55 -2.05
C PHE A 14 7.82 9.82 -1.80
N THR A 15 7.92 10.78 -2.71
CA THR A 15 7.12 12.02 -2.71
C THR A 15 6.62 12.32 -4.11
N CYS A 16 5.36 12.70 -4.23
CA CYS A 16 4.75 13.22 -5.47
C CYS A 16 3.87 14.44 -5.17
N LYS A 17 3.42 15.15 -6.20
CA LYS A 17 2.46 16.25 -6.07
C LYS A 17 1.06 15.84 -6.52
N ALA A 18 0.05 16.16 -5.72
CA ALA A 18 -1.35 15.91 -6.07
C ALA A 18 -2.29 16.89 -5.35
N HIS A 19 -3.47 17.13 -5.93
CA HIS A 19 -4.58 17.75 -5.22
C HIS A 19 -5.27 16.71 -4.35
N VAL A 20 -5.52 17.04 -3.08
CA VAL A 20 -6.09 16.12 -2.10
C VAL A 20 -7.58 16.38 -1.93
N PHE A 21 -8.36 15.31 -1.89
CA PHE A 21 -9.81 15.34 -1.65
C PHE A 21 -10.18 14.35 -0.55
N HIS A 22 -11.21 14.67 0.22
CA HIS A 22 -11.86 13.73 1.14
C HIS A 22 -13.28 13.46 0.67
N ILE A 23 -13.78 12.26 0.90
CA ILE A 23 -15.20 12.01 0.71
C ILE A 23 -15.99 12.74 1.80
N ASP A 24 -17.10 13.36 1.42
CA ASP A 24 -18.00 14.02 2.35
C ASP A 24 -18.51 13.00 3.40
N PRO A 25 -18.28 13.23 4.71
CA PRO A 25 -18.69 12.30 5.74
C PRO A 25 -20.21 12.16 5.84
N LYS A 26 -20.99 13.16 5.41
CA LYS A 26 -22.46 13.14 5.47
C LYS A 26 -23.05 12.39 4.29
N THR A 27 -22.63 12.73 3.06
CA THR A 27 -23.25 12.18 1.85
C THR A 27 -22.60 10.88 1.39
N LYS A 28 -21.34 10.63 1.77
CA LYS A 28 -20.51 9.50 1.31
C LYS A 28 -20.47 9.36 -0.23
N ARG A 29 -20.75 10.44 -0.97
CA ARG A 29 -20.87 10.44 -2.44
C ARG A 29 -20.21 11.65 -3.11
N SER A 30 -20.07 12.77 -2.41
CA SER A 30 -19.39 13.96 -2.93
C SER A 30 -17.92 14.01 -2.47
N TRP A 31 -17.07 14.58 -3.32
CA TRP A 31 -15.68 14.90 -2.99
C TRP A 31 -15.56 16.34 -2.50
N ILE A 32 -14.89 16.54 -1.38
CA ILE A 32 -14.58 17.86 -0.82
C ILE A 32 -13.08 18.09 -0.99
N PRO A 33 -12.64 19.22 -1.58
CA PRO A 33 -11.23 19.54 -1.69
C PRO A 33 -10.63 19.73 -0.30
N ALA A 34 -9.58 18.97 -0.01
CA ALA A 34 -8.81 19.04 1.23
C ALA A 34 -7.55 19.88 1.08
N SER A 35 -7.09 20.13 -0.16
CA SER A 35 -6.04 21.09 -0.49
C SER A 35 -6.48 22.09 -1.55
N THR A 36 -5.98 23.33 -1.46
CA THR A 36 -6.23 24.39 -2.44
C THR A 36 -5.35 24.28 -3.67
N LEU A 37 -4.11 23.80 -3.48
CA LEU A 37 -3.12 23.57 -4.53
C LEU A 37 -2.66 22.12 -4.53
N ALA A 38 -1.86 21.75 -5.53
CA ALA A 38 -1.15 20.48 -5.53
C ALA A 38 -0.07 20.50 -4.43
N VAL A 39 -0.25 19.64 -3.42
CA VAL A 39 0.64 19.50 -2.26
C VAL A 39 1.51 18.26 -2.38
N ASN A 40 2.60 18.22 -1.61
CA ASN A 40 3.43 17.03 -1.54
C ASN A 40 2.70 15.93 -0.76
N VAL A 41 2.59 14.76 -1.38
CA VAL A 41 2.06 13.53 -0.76
C VAL A 41 3.22 12.55 -0.71
N SER A 42 3.54 12.10 0.50
CA SER A 42 4.78 11.34 0.76
C SER A 42 4.50 10.08 1.56
N PHE A 43 5.25 9.02 1.25
CA PHE A 43 5.29 7.80 2.06
C PHE A 43 6.43 7.88 3.07
N PHE A 44 6.13 7.55 4.32
CA PHE A 44 7.09 7.51 5.42
C PHE A 44 7.07 6.14 6.08
N TYR A 45 8.20 5.72 6.63
CA TYR A 45 8.29 4.61 7.55
C TYR A 45 8.54 5.16 8.95
N ASP A 46 7.54 5.03 9.82
CA ASP A 46 7.63 5.39 11.23
C ASP A 46 8.36 4.25 11.95
N SER A 47 9.65 4.48 12.19
CA SER A 47 10.53 3.50 12.83
C SER A 47 10.11 3.16 14.26
N SER A 48 9.60 4.15 14.99
CA SER A 48 9.17 4.01 16.38
C SER A 48 7.95 3.10 16.53
N ARG A 49 7.06 3.10 15.53
CA ARG A 49 5.84 2.29 15.51
C ARG A 49 5.93 1.12 14.54
N SER A 50 7.05 0.98 13.82
CA SER A 50 7.29 -0.03 12.79
C SER A 50 6.15 -0.13 11.77
N LEU A 51 5.68 1.02 11.28
CA LEU A 51 4.55 1.10 10.34
C LEU A 51 4.79 2.11 9.23
N TYR A 52 4.10 1.93 8.10
CA TYR A 52 4.18 2.83 6.96
C TYR A 52 2.98 3.80 6.94
N ARG A 53 3.22 5.04 6.54
CA ARG A 53 2.22 6.11 6.50
C ARG A 53 2.28 6.90 5.21
N ILE A 54 1.13 7.40 4.78
CA ILE A 54 1.00 8.44 3.77
C ILE A 54 0.73 9.74 4.52
N ILE A 55 1.59 10.72 4.34
CA ILE A 55 1.50 12.02 4.99
C ILE A 55 1.50 13.11 3.91
N SER A 56 0.61 14.07 4.08
CA SER A 56 0.58 15.29 3.29
C SER A 56 0.16 16.46 4.16
N VAL A 57 0.85 17.59 4.01
CA VAL A 57 0.64 18.81 4.78
C VAL A 57 0.43 19.99 3.83
N GLU A 58 -0.56 20.83 4.16
CA GLU A 58 -0.78 22.12 3.50
C GLU A 58 -0.60 23.23 4.54
N GLY A 59 0.47 24.03 4.39
CA GLY A 59 0.90 24.96 5.44
C GLY A 59 1.25 24.22 6.73
N THR A 60 0.53 24.51 7.81
CA THR A 60 0.69 23.85 9.13
C THR A 60 -0.32 22.72 9.36
N LYS A 61 -1.25 22.49 8.43
CA LYS A 61 -2.35 21.53 8.58
C LYS A 61 -2.02 20.22 7.89
N ALA A 62 -2.09 19.11 8.62
CA ALA A 62 -2.07 17.79 8.00
C ALA A 62 -3.38 17.53 7.26
N VAL A 63 -3.30 17.33 5.94
CA VAL A 63 -4.45 17.03 5.07
C VAL A 63 -4.56 15.53 4.77
N ILE A 64 -3.46 14.79 4.92
CA ILE A 64 -3.44 13.32 4.91
C ILE A 64 -2.55 12.85 6.06
N ASN A 65 -3.07 11.90 6.83
CA ASN A 65 -2.29 11.16 7.80
C ASN A 65 -2.84 9.73 7.89
N SER A 66 -2.51 8.92 6.89
CA SER A 66 -3.07 7.58 6.72
C SER A 66 -2.03 6.52 7.02
N THR A 67 -2.36 5.53 7.86
CA THR A 67 -1.49 4.38 8.12
C THR A 67 -1.83 3.27 7.14
N ILE A 68 -0.83 2.80 6.38
CA ILE A 68 -1.04 1.76 5.37
C ILE A 68 -1.21 0.41 6.07
N THR A 69 -2.26 -0.33 5.72
CA THR A 69 -2.49 -1.69 6.21
C THR A 69 -2.42 -2.71 5.07
N PRO A 70 -2.14 -4.00 5.35
CA PRO A 70 -2.06 -5.05 4.33
C PRO A 70 -3.33 -5.27 3.49
N SER A 71 -4.49 -4.88 4.04
CA SER A 71 -5.82 -4.98 3.40
C SER A 71 -6.25 -3.71 2.66
N MET A 72 -5.52 -2.60 2.80
CA MET A 72 -5.81 -1.39 2.05
C MET A 72 -5.60 -1.60 0.55
N THR A 73 -6.45 -0.94 -0.23
CA THR A 73 -6.40 -0.96 -1.68
C THR A 73 -6.55 0.46 -2.20
N PHE A 74 -5.63 0.85 -3.09
CA PHE A 74 -5.74 2.07 -3.86
C PHE A 74 -6.41 1.75 -5.20
N THR A 75 -7.50 2.44 -5.51
CA THR A 75 -8.32 2.21 -6.70
C THR A 75 -8.23 3.42 -7.62
N LYS A 76 -7.80 3.19 -8.86
CA LYS A 76 -7.85 4.17 -9.95
C LYS A 76 -9.30 4.30 -10.42
N THR A 77 -9.88 5.50 -10.37
CA THR A 77 -11.27 5.77 -10.78
C THR A 77 -11.39 6.72 -11.97
N SER A 78 -10.29 7.36 -12.38
CA SER A 78 -10.18 8.10 -13.64
C SER A 78 -8.75 8.06 -14.16
N GLN A 79 -8.48 8.71 -15.30
CA GLN A 79 -7.16 8.76 -15.92
C GLN A 79 -6.10 9.37 -15.00
N LYS A 80 -6.48 10.38 -14.20
CA LYS A 80 -5.57 11.13 -13.31
C LYS A 80 -6.06 11.18 -11.86
N PHE A 81 -7.00 10.32 -11.49
CA PHE A 81 -7.58 10.30 -10.16
C PHE A 81 -7.65 8.89 -9.58
N GLY A 82 -7.29 8.76 -8.31
CA GLY A 82 -7.43 7.52 -7.56
C GLY A 82 -7.73 7.77 -6.10
N GLN A 83 -8.16 6.73 -5.40
CA GLN A 83 -8.65 6.83 -4.03
C GLN A 83 -8.31 5.59 -3.20
N TRP A 84 -8.30 5.74 -1.87
CA TRP A 84 -8.28 4.62 -0.93
C TRP A 84 -9.12 4.93 0.30
N SER A 85 -9.63 3.87 0.94
CA SER A 85 -10.36 3.97 2.21
C SER A 85 -9.42 3.77 3.38
N ASP A 86 -9.50 4.66 4.36
CA ASP A 86 -8.84 4.52 5.65
C ASP A 86 -9.87 4.35 6.76
N ILE A 87 -10.00 3.10 7.20
CA ILE A 87 -10.95 2.69 8.25
C ILE A 87 -10.60 3.35 9.58
N ARG A 88 -9.31 3.53 9.89
CA ARG A 88 -8.86 4.13 11.15
C ARG A 88 -9.22 5.61 11.21
N ALA A 89 -9.03 6.31 10.08
CA ALA A 89 -9.42 7.71 9.95
C ALA A 89 -10.91 7.90 9.61
N ASN A 90 -11.67 6.81 9.41
CA ASN A 90 -13.06 6.80 8.98
C ASN A 90 -13.36 7.72 7.78
N THR A 91 -12.44 7.73 6.81
CA THR A 91 -12.53 8.60 5.63
C THR A 91 -12.01 7.90 4.38
N VAL A 92 -12.36 8.44 3.22
CA VAL A 92 -11.81 8.01 1.93
C VAL A 92 -11.02 9.19 1.38
N TYR A 93 -9.75 8.96 1.12
CA TYR A 93 -8.86 9.94 0.51
C TYR A 93 -8.89 9.77 -1.01
N GLY A 94 -8.89 10.89 -1.73
CA GLY A 94 -8.78 10.97 -3.18
C GLY A 94 -7.61 11.86 -3.58
N LEU A 95 -6.89 11.49 -4.63
CA LEU A 95 -5.76 12.23 -5.17
C LEU A 95 -5.94 12.50 -6.66
N GLY A 96 -5.86 13.78 -7.03
CA GLY A 96 -5.84 14.24 -8.41
C GLY A 96 -4.41 14.62 -8.85
N PHE A 97 -3.86 13.89 -9.82
CA PHE A 97 -2.50 14.05 -10.32
C PHE A 97 -2.42 14.94 -11.56
N SER A 98 -1.23 15.47 -11.86
CA SER A 98 -1.03 16.32 -13.05
C SER A 98 -1.05 15.49 -14.34
N SER A 99 -0.57 14.24 -14.27
CA SER A 99 -0.50 13.29 -15.38
C SER A 99 -0.88 11.87 -14.97
N GLU A 100 -1.23 11.03 -15.94
CA GLU A 100 -1.50 9.61 -15.72
C GLU A 100 -0.24 8.84 -15.26
N ALA A 101 0.94 9.23 -15.73
CA ALA A 101 2.21 8.62 -15.35
C ALA A 101 2.49 8.78 -13.84
N GLU A 102 2.21 9.96 -13.27
CA GLU A 102 2.36 10.20 -11.82
C GLU A 102 1.39 9.35 -11.00
N LEU A 103 0.13 9.21 -11.47
CA LEU A 103 -0.84 8.33 -10.84
C LEU A 103 -0.37 6.87 -10.85
N ASN A 104 0.10 6.36 -11.99
CA ASN A 104 0.57 4.99 -12.10
C ASN A 104 1.80 4.75 -11.19
N LYS A 105 2.73 5.70 -11.13
CA LYS A 105 3.89 5.65 -10.22
C LYS A 105 3.46 5.62 -8.75
N PHE A 106 2.43 6.39 -8.38
CA PHE A 106 1.87 6.36 -7.03
C PHE A 106 1.24 5.00 -6.71
N ILE A 107 0.51 4.40 -7.66
CA ILE A 107 -0.09 3.06 -7.52
C ILE A 107 0.99 2.00 -7.26
N GLU A 108 2.06 2.01 -8.05
CA GLU A 108 3.21 1.10 -7.88
C GLU A 108 3.82 1.25 -6.47
N LYS A 109 4.10 2.48 -6.05
CA LYS A 109 4.64 2.75 -4.71
C LYS A 109 3.68 2.38 -3.58
N PHE A 110 2.38 2.54 -3.78
CA PHE A 110 1.39 2.08 -2.82
C PHE A 110 1.43 0.56 -2.63
N GLN A 111 1.57 -0.21 -3.72
CA GLN A 111 1.67 -1.68 -3.64
C GLN A 111 2.98 -2.11 -2.96
N GLU A 112 4.11 -1.52 -3.35
CA GLU A 112 5.43 -1.80 -2.75
C GLU A 112 5.41 -1.58 -1.23
N VAL A 113 4.87 -0.45 -0.78
CA VAL A 113 4.79 -0.13 0.66
C VAL A 113 3.79 -1.04 1.39
N LYS A 114 2.69 -1.43 0.74
CA LYS A 114 1.73 -2.39 1.32
C LYS A 114 2.36 -3.78 1.50
N GLU A 115 3.17 -4.24 0.55
CA GLU A 115 3.94 -5.48 0.67
C GLU A 115 4.99 -5.38 1.77
N ALA A 116 5.72 -4.26 1.85
CA ALA A 116 6.67 -4.00 2.93
C ALA A 116 5.99 -4.01 4.31
N THR A 117 4.73 -3.57 4.40
CA THR A 117 3.92 -3.64 5.63
C THR A 117 3.62 -5.08 6.04
N ARG A 118 3.37 -6.00 5.09
CA ARG A 118 3.21 -7.44 5.39
C ARG A 118 4.50 -8.04 5.94
N SER A 119 5.63 -7.71 5.33
CA SER A 119 6.94 -8.17 5.75
C SER A 119 7.35 -7.64 7.13
N ALA A 120 7.03 -6.38 7.45
CA ALA A 120 7.26 -5.79 8.77
C ALA A 120 6.38 -6.44 9.85
N SER A 121 5.12 -6.76 9.53
CA SER A 121 4.20 -7.44 10.45
C SER A 121 4.65 -8.87 10.78
N ASN A 122 5.22 -9.60 9.82
CA ASN A 122 5.76 -10.95 10.04
C ASN A 122 7.08 -10.94 10.83
N LYS A 123 7.90 -9.90 10.72
CA LYS A 123 9.11 -9.75 11.55
C LYS A 123 8.80 -9.48 13.02
N ALA A 124 7.68 -8.81 13.30
CA ALA A 124 7.22 -8.53 14.66
C ALA A 124 6.62 -9.77 15.37
N SER A 125 6.29 -10.86 14.66
CA SER A 125 5.73 -12.08 15.28
C SER A 125 6.80 -13.08 15.76
N ASN A 126 8.08 -12.89 15.41
CA ASN A 126 9.20 -13.75 15.85
C ASN A 126 9.99 -13.15 17.03
N GLY A 127 9.56 -12.00 17.55
CA GLY A 127 10.08 -11.41 18.78
C GLY A 127 8.99 -11.46 19.85
N THR A 128 9.28 -12.14 20.95
CA THR A 128 8.61 -12.14 22.26
C THR A 128 7.33 -11.31 22.36
N VAL A 129 6.23 -12.02 22.67
CA VAL A 129 4.94 -11.46 23.10
C VAL A 129 5.18 -10.41 24.19
N ILE A 130 5.10 -9.14 23.81
CA ILE A 130 4.87 -8.04 24.74
C ILE A 130 3.49 -7.49 24.38
N THR A 131 2.58 -7.69 25.34
CA THR A 131 1.24 -7.13 25.36
C THR A 131 1.28 -5.64 25.02
N THR A 132 0.47 -5.26 24.04
CA THR A 132 0.17 -3.90 23.62
C THR A 132 -0.27 -3.02 24.80
N PRO A 133 0.32 -1.84 25.04
CA PRO A 133 -0.38 -0.74 25.67
C PRO A 133 -0.99 0.13 24.57
N VAL A 134 -2.33 0.20 24.55
CA VAL A 134 -3.07 1.23 23.83
C VAL A 134 -2.65 2.59 24.40
N THR A 135 -1.91 3.39 23.63
CA THR A 135 -1.64 4.79 23.96
C THR A 135 -2.50 5.68 23.07
N SER A 136 -3.68 6.01 23.60
CA SER A 136 -4.47 7.18 23.23
C SER A 136 -3.78 8.41 23.77
N ALA A 137 -3.44 9.35 22.89
CA ALA A 137 -3.11 10.71 23.28
C ALA A 137 -4.19 11.63 22.71
N ASN A 138 -5.21 11.92 23.51
CA ASN A 138 -5.91 13.19 23.46
C ASN A 138 -6.33 13.58 24.88
N ALA A 139 -6.09 14.84 25.22
CA ALA A 139 -6.11 15.40 26.56
C ALA A 139 -7.51 15.69 27.13
N SER A 140 -7.57 15.75 28.48
CA SER A 140 -8.54 16.46 29.35
C SER A 140 -9.82 15.73 29.84
N PRO A 141 -10.32 16.02 31.07
CA PRO A 141 -10.28 14.99 32.13
C PRO A 141 -11.61 14.75 32.90
N VAL A 142 -11.55 13.74 33.80
CA VAL A 142 -12.34 13.48 35.03
C VAL A 142 -13.85 13.17 34.88
N THR A 143 -14.25 11.95 35.25
CA THR A 143 -15.11 11.67 36.44
C THR A 143 -15.16 10.15 36.75
N THR A 144 -15.15 9.87 38.05
CA THR A 144 -15.00 8.66 38.87
C THR A 144 -16.10 7.59 38.81
N ARG A 145 -15.70 6.30 38.95
CA ARG A 145 -16.13 5.22 39.91
C ARG A 145 -15.83 3.84 39.29
N ALA A 146 -14.87 3.07 39.80
CA ALA A 146 -14.98 2.01 40.83
C ALA A 146 -16.02 0.92 40.48
N SER A 147 -15.83 -0.40 40.60
CA SER A 147 -14.71 -1.33 40.87
C SER A 147 -15.35 -2.74 40.79
N GLY A 148 -14.61 -3.75 40.31
CA GLY A 148 -14.73 -5.13 40.81
C GLY A 148 -15.52 -6.14 39.98
N GLY A 149 -14.95 -7.35 39.88
CA GLY A 149 -15.72 -8.59 39.67
C GLY A 149 -15.20 -9.46 38.53
N ALA A 150 -14.36 -10.43 38.86
CA ALA A 150 -13.84 -11.43 37.95
C ALA A 150 -14.66 -12.73 37.97
N LEU A 151 -14.43 -13.53 36.91
CA LEU A 151 -14.55 -15.00 36.77
C LEU A 151 -15.88 -15.62 36.26
N SER A 152 -15.72 -16.20 35.06
CA SER A 152 -16.08 -17.57 34.64
C SER A 152 -17.54 -18.03 34.65
N ASP A 153 -18.06 -18.47 33.49
CA ASP A 153 -18.42 -19.88 33.22
C ASP A 153 -18.91 -20.08 31.76
N ALA A 154 -18.75 -21.30 31.27
CA ALA A 154 -18.95 -21.78 29.92
C ALA A 154 -20.43 -22.10 29.56
N GLY A 155 -20.77 -21.99 28.28
CA GLY A 155 -21.94 -22.68 27.69
C GLY A 155 -22.52 -21.99 26.44
N PRO A 156 -23.02 -22.73 25.44
CA PRO A 156 -22.84 -22.37 24.02
C PRO A 156 -24.12 -21.92 23.28
N LEU A 157 -23.91 -21.51 22.02
CA LEU A 157 -24.83 -21.70 20.88
C LEU A 157 -26.01 -20.71 20.75
N LEU A 158 -25.92 -19.77 19.80
CA LEU A 158 -27.10 -19.13 19.18
C LEU A 158 -26.88 -18.91 17.67
N ASP A 159 -27.79 -19.49 16.91
CA ASP A 159 -28.05 -19.37 15.47
C ASP A 159 -28.53 -17.96 15.06
N PRO A 160 -28.55 -17.63 13.76
CA PRO A 160 -28.79 -16.28 13.25
C PRO A 160 -30.28 -15.89 13.26
N PRO A 161 -30.61 -14.58 13.30
CA PRO A 161 -32.01 -14.15 13.39
C PRO A 161 -32.74 -14.26 12.04
N SER A 162 -33.89 -14.90 12.10
CA SER A 162 -34.95 -14.94 11.10
C SER A 162 -35.50 -13.55 10.81
N MET A 163 -35.55 -13.16 9.53
CA MET A 163 -36.31 -11.99 9.09
C MET A 163 -37.79 -12.37 8.92
N GLN A 164 -38.67 -11.78 9.73
CA GLN A 164 -40.10 -11.70 9.42
C GLN A 164 -40.44 -10.31 8.85
N PRO A 165 -41.27 -10.24 7.79
CA PRO A 165 -41.77 -8.98 7.25
C PRO A 165 -43.03 -8.56 8.00
N SER A 166 -43.03 -7.36 8.56
CA SER A 166 -44.25 -6.72 9.09
C SER A 166 -44.29 -5.26 8.68
N CYS A 167 -45.07 -4.97 7.65
CA CYS A 167 -45.64 -3.65 7.40
C CYS A 167 -46.90 -3.81 6.54
N THR A 168 -48.04 -3.94 7.22
CA THR A 168 -49.37 -3.72 6.66
C THR A 168 -49.69 -2.23 6.75
N SER A 169 -49.76 -1.55 5.60
CA SER A 169 -50.32 -0.20 5.49
C SER A 169 -51.81 -0.30 5.15
N PRO A 170 -52.71 0.47 5.79
CA PRO A 170 -54.04 0.71 5.27
C PRO A 170 -54.06 1.94 4.34
N ALA A 171 -54.88 1.83 3.29
CA ALA A 171 -55.19 2.87 2.32
C ALA A 171 -55.93 4.08 2.95
N PRO A 172 -55.87 5.29 2.37
CA PRO A 172 -56.76 6.37 2.75
C PRO A 172 -58.02 6.37 1.88
N ALA A 173 -59.16 6.42 2.57
CA ALA A 173 -60.46 6.73 1.99
C ALA A 173 -60.62 8.25 1.83
N SER A 174 -61.29 8.62 0.75
CA SER A 174 -61.84 9.93 0.43
C SER A 174 -62.93 10.36 1.40
N THR A 175 -62.92 11.61 1.92
CA THR A 175 -64.03 12.59 1.76
C THR A 175 -63.68 13.97 2.35
N SER A 176 -63.81 15.00 1.51
CA SER A 176 -64.35 16.35 1.73
C SER A 176 -64.11 17.09 3.06
N GLN A 177 -63.44 18.24 2.97
CA GLN A 177 -63.98 19.60 3.14
C GLN A 177 -62.78 20.51 3.40
N ASP A 178 -62.55 21.51 2.57
CA ASP A 178 -61.78 22.66 3.02
C ASP A 178 -62.39 23.95 2.50
N ASP A 179 -62.56 24.81 3.49
CA ASP A 179 -63.17 26.12 3.47
C ASP A 179 -62.13 27.17 3.04
N THR A 180 -62.69 28.29 2.64
CA THR A 180 -62.10 29.49 2.08
C THR A 180 -61.05 30.21 2.96
N GLY A 181 -60.06 30.81 2.29
CA GLY A 181 -59.13 31.80 2.85
C GLY A 181 -57.68 31.49 2.43
N GLY A 182 -57.04 32.18 1.50
CA GLY A 182 -56.87 33.63 1.44
C GLY A 182 -55.41 33.96 1.80
N HIS A 183 -54.62 34.35 0.78
CA HIS A 183 -53.38 35.15 0.79
C HIS A 183 -52.24 34.58 -0.06
N HIS A 184 -52.28 34.93 -1.36
CA HIS A 184 -51.08 34.95 -2.20
C HIS A 184 -50.34 36.29 -2.02
N ARG A 185 -49.05 36.18 -1.70
CA ARG A 185 -48.07 37.27 -1.68
C ARG A 185 -47.37 37.31 -3.04
N THR A 186 -47.47 38.44 -3.72
CA THR A 186 -46.79 38.78 -4.98
C THR A 186 -45.26 38.84 -4.82
N PRO A 187 -44.52 38.72 -5.94
CA PRO A 187 -43.72 39.88 -6.32
C PRO A 187 -43.89 40.29 -7.79
N GLN A 188 -44.03 41.60 -7.88
CA GLN A 188 -43.88 42.57 -8.96
C GLN A 188 -42.84 42.21 -10.03
N SER A 189 -43.25 42.29 -11.30
CA SER A 189 -42.38 42.69 -12.41
C SER A 189 -43.16 43.49 -13.45
N SER A 190 -42.43 44.46 -13.99
CA SER A 190 -42.82 45.69 -14.65
C SER A 190 -42.89 45.58 -16.17
N VAL A 191 -43.79 46.36 -16.78
CA VAL A 191 -43.63 47.09 -18.07
C VAL A 191 -43.43 46.19 -19.31
N SER A 192 -44.31 46.16 -20.31
CA SER A 192 -44.52 47.24 -21.30
C SER A 192 -45.76 46.99 -22.15
N GLN A 193 -46.56 48.04 -22.37
CA GLN A 193 -47.59 48.11 -23.42
C GLN A 193 -46.96 48.13 -24.83
N PRO A 194 -47.75 47.79 -25.85
CA PRO A 194 -47.74 48.59 -27.07
C PRO A 194 -49.10 49.26 -27.30
N ASN A 195 -49.02 50.57 -27.49
CA ASN A 195 -49.96 51.41 -28.23
C ASN A 195 -50.37 50.76 -29.55
N ASP A 196 -51.67 50.81 -29.86
CA ASP A 196 -52.07 51.07 -31.24
C ASP A 196 -53.36 51.90 -31.26
N SER A 197 -53.31 53.01 -32.00
CA SER A 197 -54.42 53.96 -32.17
C SER A 197 -55.19 53.67 -33.46
N PRO A 198 -56.46 54.08 -33.57
CA PRO A 198 -57.35 53.67 -34.66
C PRO A 198 -57.23 54.62 -35.87
N LYS A 199 -57.19 54.04 -37.08
CA LYS A 199 -57.32 54.77 -38.34
C LYS A 199 -58.76 55.27 -38.54
N HIS A 200 -58.89 56.58 -38.66
CA HIS A 200 -60.02 57.27 -39.28
C HIS A 200 -60.20 56.84 -40.74
N GLN A 201 -61.43 56.57 -41.17
CA GLN A 201 -61.85 56.87 -42.53
C GLN A 201 -63.28 57.42 -42.52
N SER A 202 -63.38 58.66 -42.98
CA SER A 202 -64.56 59.47 -43.22
C SER A 202 -65.47 58.86 -44.29
N ASN A 203 -66.78 58.92 -44.08
CA ASN A 203 -67.67 59.29 -45.17
C ASN A 203 -68.89 60.04 -44.63
N GLU A 204 -68.96 61.33 -44.96
CA GLU A 204 -70.11 62.18 -44.71
C GLU A 204 -71.21 61.93 -45.75
N GLY A 205 -72.46 61.93 -45.29
CA GLY A 205 -73.63 61.85 -46.13
C GLY A 205 -74.87 62.31 -45.39
N LYS A 206 -75.12 63.63 -45.44
CA LYS A 206 -76.42 64.33 -45.28
C LYS A 206 -77.24 64.13 -44.00
N SER A 207 -77.33 65.21 -43.22
CA SER A 207 -78.25 65.47 -42.10
C SER A 207 -79.74 65.49 -42.52
N PRO A 208 -80.70 65.48 -41.56
CA PRO A 208 -81.10 66.76 -40.95
C PRO A 208 -81.43 66.74 -39.43
N ALA A 209 -81.25 67.92 -38.83
CA ALA A 209 -81.86 68.46 -37.59
C ALA A 209 -81.50 67.86 -36.20
N PRO A 210 -81.00 68.67 -35.24
CA PRO A 210 -80.93 68.27 -33.84
C PRO A 210 -82.29 68.50 -33.18
N GLY A 211 -83.06 67.43 -32.98
CA GLY A 211 -84.09 67.42 -31.94
C GLY A 211 -83.43 67.49 -30.55
N PRO A 212 -84.14 67.88 -29.49
CA PRO A 212 -83.58 67.89 -28.15
C PRO A 212 -83.20 66.45 -27.79
N THR A 213 -81.91 66.12 -27.75
CA THR A 213 -81.46 64.82 -27.24
C THR A 213 -81.85 64.78 -25.77
N SER A 214 -82.93 64.08 -25.48
CA SER A 214 -83.38 63.87 -24.11
C SER A 214 -82.19 63.35 -23.28
N SER A 215 -82.03 63.82 -22.04
CA SER A 215 -80.94 63.38 -21.13
C SER A 215 -80.84 61.85 -21.05
N THR A 216 -81.97 61.16 -21.24
CA THR A 216 -82.11 59.73 -21.40
C THR A 216 -81.29 59.12 -22.54
N GLU A 217 -81.18 59.76 -23.70
CA GLU A 217 -80.45 59.21 -24.86
C GLU A 217 -78.93 59.20 -24.67
N VAL A 218 -78.38 60.25 -24.05
CA VAL A 218 -76.96 60.32 -23.69
C VAL A 218 -76.62 59.30 -22.60
N GLN A 219 -77.50 59.15 -21.61
CA GLN A 219 -77.33 58.16 -20.55
C GLN A 219 -77.39 56.72 -21.07
N LEU A 220 -78.32 56.43 -22.01
CA LEU A 220 -78.39 55.12 -22.67
C LEU A 220 -77.13 54.80 -23.49
N LYS A 221 -76.53 55.79 -24.16
CA LYS A 221 -75.24 55.60 -24.87
C LYS A 221 -74.11 55.25 -23.90
N TYR A 222 -74.00 55.97 -22.78
CA TYR A 222 -72.99 55.67 -21.76
C TYR A 222 -73.19 54.28 -21.14
N GLU A 223 -74.43 53.91 -20.82
CA GLU A 223 -74.73 52.57 -20.31
C GLU A 223 -74.44 51.48 -21.35
N ASN A 224 -74.73 51.74 -22.63
CA ASN A 224 -74.42 50.82 -23.72
C ASN A 224 -72.91 50.60 -23.87
N ASP A 225 -72.11 51.66 -23.80
CA ASP A 225 -70.65 51.56 -23.87
C ASP A 225 -70.07 50.88 -22.63
N ARG A 226 -70.60 51.16 -21.44
CA ARG A 226 -70.24 50.42 -20.20
C ARG A 226 -70.54 48.93 -20.33
N LEU A 227 -71.70 48.56 -20.88
CA LEU A 227 -72.08 47.17 -21.11
C LEU A 227 -71.20 46.49 -22.16
N LYS A 228 -70.79 47.21 -23.22
CA LYS A 228 -69.81 46.70 -24.20
C LYS A 228 -68.46 46.42 -23.56
N LEU A 229 -67.96 47.33 -22.73
CA LEU A 229 -66.71 47.11 -21.97
C LEU A 229 -66.83 45.92 -21.01
N ALA A 230 -67.95 45.79 -20.30
CA ALA A 230 -68.20 44.66 -19.42
C ALA A 230 -68.28 43.32 -20.18
N LEU A 231 -68.91 43.30 -21.36
CA LEU A 231 -68.99 42.12 -22.23
C LEU A 231 -67.62 41.74 -22.79
N ALA A 232 -66.85 42.73 -23.28
CA ALA A 232 -65.48 42.52 -23.74
C ALA A 232 -64.61 41.94 -22.61
N HIS A 233 -64.69 42.50 -21.41
CA HIS A 233 -63.99 41.99 -20.23
C HIS A 233 -64.44 40.57 -19.85
N SER A 234 -65.74 40.28 -19.87
CA SER A 234 -66.28 38.93 -19.63
C SER A 234 -65.78 37.91 -20.66
N SER A 235 -65.74 38.29 -21.94
CA SER A 235 -65.22 37.44 -23.02
C SER A 235 -63.72 37.17 -22.89
N ALA A 236 -62.94 38.16 -22.45
CA ALA A 236 -61.51 37.98 -22.17
C ALA A 236 -61.30 37.05 -20.96
N ASN A 237 -62.15 37.18 -19.94
CA ASN A 237 -62.12 36.30 -18.78
C ASN A 237 -62.46 34.84 -19.18
N ALA A 238 -63.49 34.63 -20.01
CA ALA A 238 -63.83 33.30 -20.53
C ALA A 238 -62.65 32.64 -21.26
N LYS A 239 -61.96 33.40 -22.15
CA LYS A 239 -60.75 32.92 -22.83
C LYS A 239 -59.62 32.58 -21.87
N LYS A 240 -59.46 33.34 -20.78
CA LYS A 240 -58.45 33.03 -19.75
C LYS A 240 -58.73 31.68 -19.09
N TRP A 241 -59.99 31.42 -18.70
CA TRP A 241 -60.41 30.14 -18.14
C TRP A 241 -60.25 28.98 -19.13
N GLU A 242 -60.54 29.20 -20.42
CA GLU A 242 -60.30 28.21 -21.48
C GLU A 242 -58.82 27.83 -21.59
N VAL A 243 -57.92 28.81 -21.56
CA VAL A 243 -56.46 28.59 -21.60
C VAL A 243 -55.97 27.87 -20.34
N GLU A 244 -56.44 28.28 -19.17
CA GLU A 244 -56.09 27.61 -17.90
C GLU A 244 -56.57 26.16 -17.89
N LEU A 245 -57.80 25.90 -18.36
CA LEU A 245 -58.33 24.54 -18.48
C LEU A 245 -57.51 23.69 -19.45
N ALA A 246 -57.12 24.24 -20.61
CA ALA A 246 -56.25 23.54 -21.57
C ALA A 246 -54.87 23.22 -20.97
N THR A 247 -54.31 24.17 -20.20
CA THR A 247 -53.03 23.99 -19.50
C THR A 247 -53.13 22.91 -18.42
N LEU A 248 -54.19 22.92 -17.62
CA LEU A 248 -54.45 21.91 -16.60
C LEU A 248 -54.63 20.52 -17.22
N LYS A 249 -55.34 20.40 -18.36
CA LYS A 249 -55.46 19.14 -19.10
C LYS A 249 -54.10 18.63 -19.58
N ASN A 250 -53.25 19.51 -20.13
CA ASN A 250 -51.90 19.13 -20.55
C ASN A 250 -51.04 18.67 -19.36
N ASN A 251 -51.07 19.39 -18.26
CA ASN A 251 -50.36 19.02 -17.03
C ASN A 251 -50.84 17.67 -16.49
N ASN A 252 -52.16 17.42 -16.47
CA ASN A 252 -52.72 16.14 -16.02
C ASN A 252 -52.26 14.97 -16.92
N MET A 253 -52.22 15.18 -18.24
CA MET A 253 -51.71 14.19 -19.18
C MET A 253 -50.21 13.90 -18.95
N ARG A 254 -49.39 14.93 -18.74
CA ARG A 254 -47.96 14.75 -18.41
C ARG A 254 -47.75 13.98 -17.11
N LEU A 255 -48.52 14.30 -16.07
CA LEU A 255 -48.47 13.58 -14.80
C LEU A 255 -48.86 12.12 -14.96
N THR A 256 -49.88 11.85 -15.78
CA THR A 256 -50.31 10.48 -16.10
C THR A 256 -49.22 9.71 -16.84
N SER A 257 -48.56 10.31 -17.83
CA SER A 257 -47.44 9.69 -18.55
C SER A 257 -46.25 9.43 -17.62
N ALA A 258 -45.88 10.40 -16.77
CA ALA A 258 -44.79 10.24 -15.81
C ALA A 258 -45.08 9.12 -14.78
N LEU A 259 -46.34 8.97 -14.37
CA LEU A 259 -46.75 7.89 -13.47
C LEU A 259 -46.66 6.51 -14.16
N GLN A 260 -47.07 6.42 -15.43
CA GLN A 260 -46.93 5.20 -16.23
C GLN A 260 -45.45 4.83 -16.42
N GLU A 261 -44.60 5.79 -16.75
CA GLU A 261 -43.16 5.60 -16.88
C GLU A 261 -42.52 5.18 -15.55
N SER A 262 -42.89 5.81 -14.43
CA SER A 262 -42.43 5.40 -13.11
C SER A 262 -42.84 3.97 -12.78
N THR A 263 -44.03 3.54 -13.20
CA THR A 263 -44.50 2.16 -13.00
C THR A 263 -43.70 1.17 -13.83
N ALA A 264 -43.43 1.49 -15.11
CA ALA A 264 -42.59 0.68 -15.99
C ALA A 264 -41.16 0.54 -15.45
N ASN A 265 -40.58 1.63 -14.94
CA ASN A 265 -39.24 1.62 -14.33
C ASN A 265 -39.16 0.69 -13.11
N VAL A 266 -40.20 0.69 -12.26
CA VAL A 266 -40.26 -0.23 -11.12
C VAL A 266 -40.24 -1.68 -11.58
N ASP A 267 -40.95 -2.02 -12.66
CA ASP A 267 -40.97 -3.38 -13.20
C ASP A 267 -39.66 -3.77 -13.88
N GLU A 268 -38.97 -2.83 -14.53
CA GLU A 268 -37.63 -3.05 -15.05
C GLU A 268 -36.60 -3.29 -13.94
N TRP A 269 -36.66 -2.53 -12.85
CA TRP A 269 -35.80 -2.74 -11.68
C TRP A 269 -36.05 -4.10 -11.03
N LYS A 270 -37.31 -4.55 -10.95
CA LYS A 270 -37.64 -5.91 -10.50
C LYS A 270 -37.01 -6.97 -11.41
N ARG A 271 -37.05 -6.78 -12.73
CA ARG A 271 -36.45 -7.70 -13.71
C ARG A 271 -34.92 -7.75 -13.56
N GLN A 272 -34.27 -6.59 -13.41
CA GLN A 272 -32.82 -6.52 -13.15
C GLN A 272 -32.45 -7.20 -11.84
N LEU A 273 -33.22 -6.97 -10.77
CA LEU A 273 -33.00 -7.64 -9.48
C LEU A 273 -33.13 -9.16 -9.60
N HIS A 274 -34.09 -9.65 -10.38
CA HIS A 274 -34.24 -11.09 -10.64
C HIS A 274 -33.02 -11.65 -11.39
N SER A 275 -32.58 -10.98 -12.45
CA SER A 275 -31.38 -11.38 -13.21
C SER A 275 -30.12 -11.41 -12.33
N TYR A 276 -29.93 -10.42 -11.45
CA TYR A 276 -28.81 -10.44 -10.50
C TYR A 276 -28.91 -11.57 -9.48
N LYS A 277 -30.12 -11.94 -9.03
CA LYS A 277 -30.31 -13.09 -8.15
C LYS A 277 -29.94 -14.40 -8.84
N GLU A 278 -30.36 -14.59 -10.09
CA GLU A 278 -30.02 -15.77 -10.90
C GLU A 278 -28.51 -15.83 -11.16
N GLU A 279 -27.88 -14.72 -11.52
CA GLU A 279 -26.43 -14.67 -11.73
C GLU A 279 -25.65 -14.95 -10.44
N ASN A 280 -26.09 -14.41 -9.31
CA ASN A 280 -25.49 -14.69 -8.01
C ASN A 280 -25.62 -16.18 -7.64
N GLN A 281 -26.78 -16.79 -7.90
CA GLN A 281 -27.00 -18.21 -7.70
C GLN A 281 -26.08 -19.04 -8.62
N ARG A 282 -25.94 -18.67 -9.89
CA ARG A 282 -25.02 -19.32 -10.85
C ARG A 282 -23.57 -19.23 -10.39
N LEU A 283 -23.14 -18.06 -9.91
CA LEU A 283 -21.79 -17.86 -9.38
C LEU A 283 -21.55 -18.67 -8.12
N LYS A 284 -22.55 -18.77 -7.22
CA LYS A 284 -22.48 -19.65 -6.04
C LYS A 284 -22.34 -21.12 -6.43
N SER A 285 -23.12 -21.61 -7.39
CA SER A 285 -22.98 -22.98 -7.90
C SER A 285 -21.59 -23.21 -8.49
N LYS A 286 -21.11 -22.29 -9.35
CA LYS A 286 -19.76 -22.37 -9.92
C LYS A 286 -18.66 -22.32 -8.85
N TYR A 287 -18.85 -21.52 -7.80
CA TYR A 287 -17.92 -21.46 -6.67
C TYR A 287 -17.87 -22.80 -5.93
N ILE A 288 -19.01 -23.42 -5.67
CA ILE A 288 -19.08 -24.76 -5.05
C ILE A 288 -18.42 -25.81 -5.95
N GLU A 289 -18.66 -25.79 -7.26
CA GLU A 289 -17.99 -26.69 -8.22
C GLU A 289 -16.47 -26.50 -8.23
N LEU A 290 -16.00 -25.25 -8.20
CA LEU A 290 -14.56 -24.94 -8.16
C LEU A 290 -13.91 -25.28 -6.80
N GLU A 291 -14.62 -25.11 -5.69
CA GLU A 291 -14.16 -25.55 -4.37
C GLU A 291 -14.12 -27.08 -4.29
N ALA A 292 -15.11 -27.78 -4.83
CA ALA A 292 -15.08 -29.23 -4.96
C ALA A 292 -13.92 -29.70 -5.84
N ALA A 293 -13.65 -29.00 -6.95
CA ALA A 293 -12.50 -29.27 -7.81
C ALA A 293 -11.15 -28.96 -7.11
N LYS A 294 -11.06 -27.90 -6.30
CA LYS A 294 -9.86 -27.58 -5.50
C LYS A 294 -9.63 -28.55 -4.33
N GLY A 295 -10.70 -29.12 -3.78
CA GLY A 295 -10.63 -30.14 -2.72
C GLY A 295 -10.16 -31.52 -3.18
N GLY A 296 -10.09 -31.75 -4.50
CA GLY A 296 -9.80 -33.06 -5.06
C GLY A 296 -9.27 -33.02 -6.49
N THR A 297 -8.23 -32.24 -6.78
CA THR A 297 -7.44 -32.55 -7.97
C THR A 297 -6.57 -33.75 -7.64
N GLU A 298 -6.82 -34.87 -8.32
CA GLU A 298 -5.96 -36.06 -8.31
C GLU A 298 -4.48 -35.70 -8.49
N ALA A 299 -4.20 -34.65 -9.27
CA ALA A 299 -2.89 -34.02 -9.41
C ALA A 299 -2.31 -33.45 -8.09
N ALA A 300 -3.11 -32.83 -7.21
CA ALA A 300 -2.63 -32.35 -5.91
C ALA A 300 -2.40 -33.50 -4.91
N VAL A 301 -3.11 -34.62 -5.06
CA VAL A 301 -2.86 -35.84 -4.27
C VAL A 301 -1.56 -36.50 -4.73
N GLU A 302 -1.35 -36.62 -6.05
CA GLU A 302 -0.12 -37.20 -6.62
C GLU A 302 1.10 -36.32 -6.28
N LEU A 303 0.99 -34.99 -6.40
CA LEU A 303 2.05 -34.08 -5.97
C LEU A 303 2.36 -34.21 -4.48
N ARG A 304 1.37 -34.40 -3.60
CA ARG A 304 1.64 -34.64 -2.16
C ARG A 304 2.36 -35.95 -1.91
N LYS A 305 2.02 -37.01 -2.66
CA LYS A 305 2.66 -38.33 -2.58
C LYS A 305 4.09 -38.31 -3.10
N GLU A 306 4.32 -37.63 -4.22
CA GLU A 306 5.66 -37.40 -4.77
C GLU A 306 6.51 -36.58 -3.80
N LEU A 307 5.94 -35.52 -3.23
CA LEU A 307 6.62 -34.67 -2.25
C LEU A 307 6.96 -35.43 -0.95
N ALA A 308 6.09 -36.34 -0.51
CA ALA A 308 6.40 -37.24 0.61
C ALA A 308 7.52 -38.23 0.28
N THR A 309 7.52 -38.79 -0.93
CA THR A 309 8.55 -39.72 -1.42
C THR A 309 9.91 -39.02 -1.53
N LEU A 310 9.94 -37.81 -2.08
CA LEU A 310 11.16 -37.00 -2.18
C LEU A 310 11.69 -36.61 -0.80
N ARG A 311 10.81 -36.28 0.16
CA ARG A 311 11.23 -36.02 1.56
C ARG A 311 11.90 -37.22 2.20
N LEU A 312 11.32 -38.41 2.06
CA LEU A 312 11.92 -39.65 2.58
C LEU A 312 13.28 -39.95 1.92
N ARG A 313 13.40 -39.68 0.61
CA ARG A 313 14.66 -39.84 -0.11
C ARG A 313 15.73 -38.85 0.38
N VAL A 314 15.37 -37.61 0.65
CA VAL A 314 16.26 -36.61 1.25
C VAL A 314 16.74 -37.07 2.62
N GLU A 315 15.83 -37.51 3.50
CA GLU A 315 16.19 -38.00 4.84
C GLU A 315 17.14 -39.21 4.77
N THR A 316 16.91 -40.13 3.84
CA THR A 316 17.79 -41.29 3.63
C THR A 316 19.18 -40.85 3.16
N LEU A 317 19.24 -39.93 2.18
CA LEU A 317 20.52 -39.39 1.69
C LEU A 317 21.27 -38.61 2.76
N GLU A 318 20.57 -37.89 3.65
CA GLU A 318 21.19 -37.19 4.78
C GLU A 318 21.82 -38.17 5.79
N VAL A 319 21.16 -39.30 6.05
CA VAL A 319 21.72 -40.37 6.91
C VAL A 319 22.93 -41.02 6.25
N GLU A 320 22.84 -41.35 4.95
CA GLU A 320 23.97 -41.89 4.19
C GLU A 320 25.16 -40.91 4.16
N LEU A 321 24.90 -39.62 3.97
CA LEU A 321 25.92 -38.57 3.99
C LEU A 321 26.62 -38.49 5.35
N LYS A 322 25.85 -38.47 6.44
CA LYS A 322 26.40 -38.48 7.81
C LYS A 322 27.27 -39.71 8.07
N SER A 323 26.81 -40.89 7.66
CA SER A 323 27.58 -42.13 7.78
C SER A 323 28.90 -42.05 6.99
N LYS A 324 28.85 -41.53 5.76
CA LYS A 324 30.05 -41.31 4.94
C LYS A 324 31.00 -40.27 5.54
N GLU A 325 30.49 -39.20 6.14
CA GLU A 325 31.31 -38.22 6.86
C GLU A 325 32.01 -38.83 8.08
N GLU A 326 31.33 -39.70 8.82
CA GLU A 326 31.92 -40.43 9.94
C GLU A 326 33.01 -41.41 9.49
N ASP A 327 32.78 -42.14 8.39
CA ASP A 327 33.79 -42.99 7.77
C ASP A 327 35.01 -42.19 7.33
N LEU A 328 34.79 -41.03 6.69
CA LEU A 328 35.85 -40.16 6.22
C LEU A 328 36.64 -39.56 7.41
N LYS A 329 35.97 -39.19 8.50
CA LYS A 329 36.61 -38.81 9.76
C LYS A 329 37.45 -39.95 10.34
N ARG A 330 36.93 -41.19 10.37
CA ARG A 330 37.69 -42.37 10.84
C ARG A 330 38.95 -42.61 10.00
N VAL A 331 38.83 -42.56 8.67
CA VAL A 331 39.97 -42.76 7.76
C VAL A 331 41.01 -41.65 7.94
N THR A 332 40.59 -40.39 8.05
CA THR A 332 41.51 -39.26 8.26
C THR A 332 42.18 -39.35 9.63
N ALA A 333 41.44 -39.68 10.69
CA ALA A 333 42.00 -39.92 12.02
C ALA A 333 42.97 -41.11 12.05
N GLY A 334 42.76 -42.13 11.21
CA GLY A 334 43.69 -43.25 11.04
C GLY A 334 44.96 -42.90 10.26
N LYS A 335 44.95 -41.86 9.42
CA LYS A 335 46.12 -41.37 8.69
C LYS A 335 47.03 -40.47 9.54
N GLN A 336 46.45 -39.71 10.48
CA GLN A 336 47.20 -38.79 11.34
C GLN A 336 48.41 -39.45 12.06
N PRO A 337 48.28 -40.63 12.68
CA PRO A 337 49.40 -41.29 13.36
C PRO A 337 50.51 -41.74 12.40
N ALA A 338 50.15 -42.11 11.17
CA ALA A 338 51.12 -42.49 10.15
C ALA A 338 51.89 -41.26 9.63
N GLU A 339 51.20 -40.12 9.45
CA GLU A 339 51.84 -38.85 9.09
C GLU A 339 52.76 -38.33 10.20
N ASP A 340 52.32 -38.40 11.46
CA ASP A 340 53.13 -37.98 12.61
C ASP A 340 54.36 -38.88 12.78
N ARG A 341 54.20 -40.19 12.60
CA ARG A 341 55.34 -41.13 12.59
C ARG A 341 56.31 -40.85 11.45
N CYS A 342 55.82 -40.50 10.26
CA CYS A 342 56.66 -40.15 9.13
C CYS A 342 57.48 -38.87 9.40
N LYS A 343 56.85 -37.85 9.99
CA LYS A 343 57.54 -36.61 10.41
C LYS A 343 58.61 -36.87 11.47
N ALA A 344 58.30 -37.68 12.48
CA ALA A 344 59.27 -38.06 13.51
C ALA A 344 60.50 -38.77 12.91
N LEU A 345 60.27 -39.73 12.01
CA LEU A 345 61.35 -40.43 11.31
C LEU A 345 62.16 -39.52 10.38
N GLN A 346 61.53 -38.52 9.75
CA GLN A 346 62.23 -37.51 8.96
C GLN A 346 63.10 -36.60 9.83
N GLN A 347 62.60 -36.19 10.99
CA GLN A 347 63.37 -35.39 11.93
C GLN A 347 64.58 -36.18 12.45
N GLU A 348 64.37 -37.43 12.87
CA GLU A 348 65.46 -38.31 13.33
C GLU A 348 66.51 -38.51 12.22
N ASN A 349 66.08 -38.71 10.97
CA ASN A 349 67.01 -38.77 9.83
C ASN A 349 67.83 -37.48 9.66
N ALA A 350 67.20 -36.31 9.79
CA ALA A 350 67.89 -35.04 9.67
C ALA A 350 68.92 -34.84 10.80
N GLU A 351 68.56 -35.22 12.03
CA GLU A 351 69.46 -35.19 13.19
C GLU A 351 70.64 -36.16 13.00
N LEU A 352 70.38 -37.39 12.53
CA LEU A 352 71.42 -38.36 12.21
C LEU A 352 72.35 -37.87 11.10
N GLN A 353 71.80 -37.27 10.03
CA GLN A 353 72.61 -36.68 8.95
C GLN A 353 73.49 -35.53 9.45
N ALA A 354 72.95 -34.65 10.30
CA ALA A 354 73.72 -33.57 10.92
C ALA A 354 74.83 -34.12 11.83
N GLY A 355 74.54 -35.15 12.62
CA GLY A 355 75.51 -35.83 13.47
C GLY A 355 76.65 -36.47 12.67
N VAL A 356 76.33 -37.15 11.56
CA VAL A 356 77.33 -37.71 10.63
C VAL A 356 78.21 -36.60 10.03
N SER A 357 77.61 -35.50 9.59
CA SER A 357 78.35 -34.36 9.03
C SER A 357 79.30 -33.73 10.06
N LEU A 358 78.85 -33.56 11.32
CA LEU A 358 79.70 -33.05 12.39
C LEU A 358 80.87 -33.99 12.69
N ALA A 359 80.61 -35.30 12.78
CA ALA A 359 81.64 -36.29 13.01
C ALA A 359 82.68 -36.31 11.87
N GLN A 360 82.22 -36.18 10.61
CA GLN A 360 83.11 -36.04 9.46
C GLN A 360 83.99 -34.79 9.55
N ALA A 361 83.44 -33.62 9.91
CA ALA A 361 84.21 -32.39 10.07
C ALA A 361 85.24 -32.48 11.22
N GLN A 362 84.88 -33.14 12.32
CA GLN A 362 85.79 -33.41 13.43
C GLN A 362 86.94 -34.33 12.99
N LEU A 363 86.65 -35.37 12.22
CA LEU A 363 87.66 -36.28 11.67
C LEU A 363 88.62 -35.55 10.73
N GLU A 364 88.12 -34.72 9.81
CA GLU A 364 88.96 -33.90 8.93
C GLU A 364 89.88 -32.96 9.71
N THR A 365 89.35 -32.32 10.76
CA THR A 365 90.13 -31.43 11.64
C THR A 365 91.24 -32.21 12.35
N ALA A 366 90.93 -33.40 12.88
CA ALA A 366 91.91 -34.25 13.54
C ALA A 366 92.99 -34.75 12.57
N LEU A 367 92.60 -35.15 11.36
CA LEU A 367 93.54 -35.54 10.30
C LEU A 367 94.45 -34.39 9.89
N ALA A 368 93.92 -33.17 9.71
CA ALA A 368 94.72 -31.99 9.39
C ALA A 368 95.71 -31.64 10.51
N ALA A 369 95.29 -31.77 11.77
CA ALA A 369 96.16 -31.58 12.92
C ALA A 369 97.30 -32.63 12.94
N HIS A 370 96.99 -33.90 12.73
CA HIS A 370 97.98 -34.98 12.67
C HIS A 370 98.95 -34.78 11.49
N GLU A 371 98.46 -34.37 10.32
CA GLU A 371 99.27 -34.02 9.16
C GLU A 371 100.24 -32.86 9.47
N SER A 372 99.79 -31.84 10.21
CA SER A 372 100.64 -30.74 10.66
C SER A 372 101.74 -31.21 11.61
N GLN A 373 101.40 -32.08 12.58
CA GLN A 373 102.36 -32.68 13.50
C GLN A 373 103.39 -33.52 12.76
N ARG A 374 102.96 -34.31 11.76
CA ARG A 374 103.84 -35.08 10.89
C ARG A 374 104.87 -34.19 10.19
N ARG A 375 104.43 -33.07 9.59
CA ARG A 375 105.36 -32.10 8.94
C ARG A 375 106.36 -31.48 9.92
N VAL A 376 105.92 -31.16 11.14
CA VAL A 376 106.80 -30.65 12.19
C VAL A 376 107.85 -31.70 12.55
N MET A 377 107.44 -32.95 12.75
CA MET A 377 108.33 -34.07 13.05
C MET A 377 109.35 -34.30 11.91
N GLU A 378 108.91 -34.27 10.66
CA GLU A 378 109.77 -34.38 9.47
C GLU A 378 110.81 -33.26 9.43
N THR A 379 110.41 -32.02 9.75
CA THR A 379 111.32 -30.87 9.81
C THR A 379 112.37 -31.03 10.91
N LEU A 380 111.96 -31.43 12.12
CA LEU A 380 112.86 -31.73 13.24
C LEU A 380 113.83 -32.87 12.89
N ASN A 381 113.34 -33.93 12.23
CA ASN A 381 114.17 -35.05 11.83
C ASN A 381 115.20 -34.65 10.76
N ALA A 382 114.81 -33.79 9.80
CA ALA A 382 115.73 -33.21 8.84
C ALA A 382 116.81 -32.34 9.50
N GLN A 383 116.44 -31.51 10.50
CA GLN A 383 117.41 -30.74 11.29
C GLN A 383 118.38 -31.64 12.07
N LEU A 384 117.86 -32.70 12.70
CA LEU A 384 118.69 -33.68 13.41
C LEU A 384 119.71 -34.33 12.47
N LEU A 385 119.30 -34.71 11.26
CA LEU A 385 120.18 -35.27 10.24
C LEU A 385 121.34 -34.32 9.90
N VAL A 386 121.04 -33.03 9.70
CA VAL A 386 122.08 -32.00 9.45
C VAL A 386 123.06 -31.91 10.63
N ARG A 387 122.57 -31.89 11.87
CA ARG A 387 123.43 -31.86 13.07
C ARG A 387 124.33 -33.09 13.19
N ILE A 388 123.81 -34.28 12.87
CA ILE A 388 124.60 -35.52 12.85
C ILE A 388 125.69 -35.44 11.78
N GLN A 389 125.39 -34.90 10.59
CA GLN A 389 126.39 -34.70 9.53
C GLN A 389 127.48 -33.71 9.94
N GLU A 390 127.12 -32.59 10.59
CA GLU A 390 128.08 -31.63 11.16
C GLU A 390 129.01 -32.33 12.18
N LEU A 391 128.44 -33.07 13.14
CA LEU A 391 129.21 -33.83 14.13
C LEU A 391 130.14 -34.87 13.49
N ALA A 392 129.67 -35.60 12.48
CA ALA A 392 130.48 -36.56 11.74
C ALA A 392 131.60 -35.87 10.94
N GLY A 393 131.37 -34.64 10.47
CA GLY A 393 132.40 -33.75 9.91
C GLY A 393 133.49 -33.44 10.92
N ILE A 394 133.12 -32.88 12.08
CA ILE A 394 134.04 -32.57 13.18
C ILE A 394 134.83 -33.81 13.61
N HIS A 395 134.16 -34.96 13.73
CA HIS A 395 134.83 -36.21 14.11
C HIS A 395 135.89 -36.62 13.07
N ARG A 396 135.62 -36.48 11.77
CA ARG A 396 136.62 -36.71 10.72
C ARG A 396 137.79 -35.74 10.83
N GLU A 397 137.54 -34.47 11.11
CA GLU A 397 138.60 -33.46 11.32
C GLU A 397 139.49 -33.83 12.51
N ILE A 398 138.90 -34.22 13.65
CA ILE A 398 139.63 -34.71 14.83
C ILE A 398 140.47 -35.94 14.49
N ALA A 399 139.89 -36.92 13.81
CA ALA A 399 140.61 -38.14 13.41
C ALA A 399 141.80 -37.83 12.49
N THR A 400 141.66 -36.86 11.58
CA THR A 400 142.73 -36.42 10.69
C THR A 400 143.85 -35.73 11.47
N ALA A 401 143.52 -34.86 12.44
CA ALA A 401 144.48 -34.19 13.30
C ALA A 401 145.25 -35.13 14.25
N LEU A 402 144.68 -36.30 14.58
CA LEU A 402 145.35 -37.34 15.39
C LEU A 402 146.29 -38.25 14.59
N GLN A 403 146.28 -38.17 13.25
CA GLN A 403 147.16 -38.94 12.34
C GLN A 403 148.40 -38.17 11.85
N THR A 404 148.52 -36.89 12.24
CA THR A 404 149.73 -36.07 12.14
C THR A 404 150.44 -36.02 13.47
#